data_AF-A0A1I2M0I2-F1
#
_entry.id   AF-A0A1I2M0I2-F1
#
_cell.length_a   1.000
_cell.length_b   1.000
_cell.length_c   1.000
_cell.angle_alpha   90.00
_cell.angle_beta   90.00
_cell.angle_gamma   90.00
#
_symmetry.space_group_name_H-M   'P 1'
#
loop_
_entity.id
_entity.type
_entity.pdbx_description
1 polymer ?
#
loop_
_entity_poly.entity_id
_entity_poly.type
_entity_poly.pdbx_seq_one_letter_code
_entity_poly.pdbx_strand_id
1 'polypeptide(L)'
;MRFVDEVYSLYRDQLNDEEEDPVTLVLSLLEEHTREDIQRLIDEMSEEELFQMMGIYLVEMLKMKMAQEGKIPLWKPSFVPPHLH
;
A
#
# COMPACT_ATOMS: atom_id res chain seq x y z
N MET A 1 -5.18 10.95 -7.40
CA MET A 1 -6.16 10.70 -6.33
C MET A 1 -5.98 11.80 -5.30
N ARG A 2 -7.03 12.42 -4.76
CA ARG A 2 -6.89 13.46 -3.72
C ARG A 2 -6.01 13.00 -2.55
N PHE A 3 -6.17 11.77 -2.09
CA PHE A 3 -5.35 11.21 -1.02
C PHE A 3 -3.86 11.06 -1.38
N VAL A 4 -3.56 10.55 -2.59
CA VAL A 4 -2.15 10.47 -3.06
C VAL A 4 -1.56 11.86 -3.24
N ASP A 5 -2.35 12.82 -3.73
CA ASP A 5 -1.92 14.20 -3.88
C ASP A 5 -1.69 14.88 -2.51
N GLU A 6 -2.51 14.55 -1.50
CA GLU A 6 -2.38 15.02 -0.12
C GLU A 6 -1.17 14.42 0.59
N VAL A 7 -0.98 13.09 0.52
CA VAL A 7 0.22 12.41 1.02
C VAL A 7 1.46 12.94 0.31
N TYR A 8 1.42 13.03 -1.01
CA TYR A 8 2.55 13.58 -1.77
C TYR A 8 2.82 15.05 -1.41
N SER A 9 1.79 15.86 -1.13
CA SER A 9 1.97 17.25 -0.70
C SER A 9 2.55 17.37 0.72
N LEU A 10 2.18 16.48 1.64
CA LEU A 10 2.68 16.48 3.02
C LEU A 10 4.14 16.03 3.09
N TYR A 11 4.52 15.10 2.22
CA TYR A 11 5.80 14.41 2.29
C TYR A 11 6.75 14.76 1.14
N ARG A 12 6.35 15.62 0.19
CA ARG A 12 7.18 16.08 -0.94
C ARG A 12 8.60 16.48 -0.54
N ASP A 13 8.73 17.18 0.58
CA ASP A 13 10.02 17.69 1.04
C ASP A 13 10.88 16.59 1.70
N GLN A 14 10.26 15.53 2.23
CA GLN A 14 10.89 14.35 2.81
C GLN A 14 11.22 13.27 1.76
N LEU A 15 10.45 13.22 0.66
CA LEU A 15 10.68 12.35 -0.50
C LEU A 15 11.90 12.74 -1.36
N ASN A 16 12.55 13.88 -1.06
CA ASN A 16 13.73 14.38 -1.79
C ASN A 16 15.06 13.91 -1.19
N ASP A 17 15.09 13.41 0.05
CA ASP A 17 16.30 12.80 0.60
C ASP A 17 16.38 11.34 0.13
N GLU A 18 17.55 10.93 -0.33
CA GLU A 18 17.85 9.61 -0.92
C GLU A 18 17.57 8.39 -0.01
N GLU A 19 16.99 8.58 1.17
CA GLU A 19 16.99 7.62 2.27
C GLU A 19 15.61 7.00 2.63
N GLU A 20 14.47 7.64 2.32
CA GLU A 20 13.16 7.09 2.71
C GLU A 20 12.43 6.39 1.55
N ASP A 21 12.31 5.06 1.65
CA ASP A 21 11.49 4.26 0.73
C ASP A 21 10.03 4.73 0.81
N PRO A 22 9.40 5.16 -0.30
CA PRO A 22 7.99 5.55 -0.33
C PRO A 22 7.05 4.50 0.29
N VAL A 23 7.43 3.22 0.24
CA VAL A 23 6.68 2.15 0.90
C VAL A 23 6.70 2.31 2.41
N THR A 24 7.87 2.55 3.01
CA THR A 24 8.02 2.75 4.46
C THR A 24 7.21 3.95 4.93
N LEU A 25 7.26 5.06 4.19
CA LEU A 25 6.53 6.28 4.52
C LEU A 25 5.01 6.06 4.52
N VAL A 26 4.50 5.39 3.48
CA VAL A 26 3.07 5.03 3.41
C VAL A 26 2.69 4.08 4.54
N LEU A 27 3.55 3.11 4.89
CA LEU A 27 3.28 2.20 6.01
C LEU A 27 3.20 2.92 7.34
N SER A 28 4.16 3.79 7.65
CA SER A 28 4.15 4.59 8.88
C SER A 28 2.92 5.47 8.96
N LEU A 29 2.52 6.10 7.85
CA LEU A 29 1.28 6.87 7.80
C LEU A 29 0.05 5.99 8.08
N LEU A 30 -0.06 4.82 7.46
CA LEU A 30 -1.19 3.92 7.67
C LEU A 30 -1.24 3.32 9.09
N GLU A 31 -0.10 3.11 9.75
CA GLU A 31 -0.02 2.63 11.13
C GLU A 31 -0.60 3.63 12.14
N GLU A 32 -0.54 4.93 11.84
CA GLU A 32 -1.11 5.99 12.70
C GLU A 32 -2.64 6.11 12.55
N HIS A 33 -3.24 5.47 11.55
CA HIS A 33 -4.67 5.57 11.25
C HIS A 33 -5.48 4.45 11.92
N THR A 34 -6.65 4.81 12.45
CA THR A 34 -7.62 3.81 12.92
C THR A 34 -8.31 3.12 11.74
N ARG A 35 -8.98 1.98 11.98
CA ARG A 35 -9.78 1.30 10.97
C ARG A 35 -10.84 2.23 10.37
N GLU A 36 -11.44 3.07 11.21
CA GLU A 36 -12.44 4.05 10.82
C GLU A 36 -11.84 5.14 9.91
N ASP A 37 -10.61 5.57 10.17
CA ASP A 37 -9.94 6.56 9.32
C ASP A 37 -9.61 5.96 7.94
N ILE A 38 -9.11 4.72 7.90
CA ILE A 38 -8.90 4.00 6.63
C ILE A 38 -10.22 3.83 5.84
N GLN A 39 -11.32 3.52 6.53
CA GLN A 39 -12.63 3.39 5.88
C GLN A 39 -13.06 4.70 5.23
N ARG A 40 -12.85 5.85 5.89
CA ARG A 40 -13.16 7.17 5.31
C ARG A 40 -12.34 7.46 4.06
N LEU A 41 -11.05 7.10 4.07
CA LEU A 41 -10.19 7.25 2.89
C LEU A 41 -10.70 6.43 1.71
N ILE A 42 -11.14 5.20 1.97
CA ILE A 42 -11.73 4.32 0.94
C ILE A 42 -13.05 4.90 0.41
N ASP A 43 -13.90 5.43 1.29
CA ASP A 43 -15.20 6.01 0.90
C ASP A 43 -15.04 7.27 0.02
N GLU A 44 -13.88 7.93 0.05
CA GLU A 44 -13.56 9.09 -0.78
C GLU A 44 -12.96 8.74 -2.16
N MET A 45 -12.63 7.47 -2.39
CA MET A 45 -12.07 6.98 -3.65
C MET A 45 -13.14 6.87 -4.73
N SER A 46 -12.77 7.18 -5.96
CA SER A 46 -13.57 6.89 -7.15
C SER A 46 -13.65 5.37 -7.41
N GLU A 47 -14.64 4.95 -8.20
CA GLU A 47 -14.78 3.53 -8.59
C GLU A 47 -13.50 2.99 -9.25
N GLU A 48 -12.86 3.78 -10.12
CA GLU A 48 -11.61 3.38 -10.77
C GLU A 48 -10.49 3.13 -9.75
N GLU A 49 -10.32 4.03 -8.79
CA GLU A 49 -9.33 3.91 -7.73
C GLU A 49 -9.62 2.69 -6.84
N LEU A 50 -10.89 2.40 -6.53
CA LEU A 50 -11.31 1.21 -5.79
C LEU A 50 -10.97 -0.08 -6.56
N PHE A 51 -11.25 -0.12 -7.86
CA PHE A 51 -10.90 -1.25 -8.73
C PHE A 51 -9.39 -1.46 -8.80
N GLN A 52 -8.61 -0.38 -8.91
CA GLN A 52 -7.15 -0.44 -8.92
C GLN A 52 -6.61 -0.95 -7.58
N MET A 53 -7.07 -0.41 -6.44
CA MET A 53 -6.68 -0.84 -5.10
C MET A 53 -6.95 -2.34 -4.90
N MET A 54 -8.18 -2.78 -5.22
CA MET A 54 -8.56 -4.19 -5.09
C MET A 54 -7.75 -5.08 -6.06
N GLY A 55 -7.52 -4.61 -7.28
CA GLY A 55 -6.72 -5.32 -8.29
C GLY A 55 -5.28 -5.56 -7.84
N ILE A 56 -4.62 -4.51 -7.33
CA ILE A 56 -3.26 -4.62 -6.79
C ILE A 56 -3.23 -5.60 -5.62
N TYR A 57 -4.13 -5.44 -4.64
CA TYR A 57 -4.20 -6.34 -3.49
C TYR A 57 -4.36 -7.81 -3.92
N LEU A 58 -5.32 -8.11 -4.80
CA LEU A 58 -5.58 -9.48 -5.24
C LEU A 58 -4.42 -10.08 -6.03
N VAL A 59 -3.75 -9.29 -6.88
CA VAL A 59 -2.57 -9.74 -7.63
C VAL A 59 -1.44 -10.12 -6.69
N GLU A 60 -1.15 -9.29 -5.70
CA GLU A 60 -0.10 -9.53 -4.71
C GLU A 60 -0.39 -10.77 -3.87
N MET A 61 -1.64 -10.93 -3.40
CA MET A 61 -2.08 -12.13 -2.67
C MET A 61 -2.00 -13.39 -3.53
N LEU A 62 -2.33 -13.30 -4.83
CA LEU A 62 -2.24 -14.42 -5.75
C LEU A 62 -0.79 -14.84 -5.99
N LYS A 63 0.13 -13.87 -6.19
CA LYS A 63 1.58 -14.15 -6.29
C LYS A 63 2.09 -14.85 -5.03
N MET A 64 1.70 -14.38 -3.85
CA MET A 64 2.07 -15.01 -2.58
C MET A 64 1.63 -16.47 -2.52
N LYS A 65 0.37 -16.74 -2.87
CA LYS A 65 -0.16 -18.11 -2.92
C LYS A 65 0.59 -18.99 -3.95
N MET A 66 0.87 -18.45 -5.13
CA MET A 66 1.63 -19.16 -6.17
C MET A 66 3.06 -19.48 -5.73
N ALA A 67 3.72 -18.57 -4.99
CA ALA A 67 5.05 -18.78 -4.44
C ALA A 67 5.04 -19.85 -3.34
N GLN A 68 4.04 -19.83 -2.45
CA GLN A 68 3.84 -20.88 -1.42
C GLN A 68 3.64 -22.26 -2.03
N GLU A 69 2.96 -22.34 -3.18
CA GLU A 69 2.77 -23.58 -3.94
C GLU A 69 3.98 -23.94 -4.83
N GLY A 70 5.06 -23.15 -4.80
CA GLY A 70 6.27 -23.39 -5.60
C GLY A 70 6.10 -23.19 -7.10
N LYS A 71 4.99 -22.56 -7.53
CA LYS A 71 4.70 -22.29 -8.96
C LYS A 71 5.54 -21.14 -9.52
N ILE A 72 5.99 -20.25 -8.66
CA ILE A 72 6.91 -19.16 -8.98
C ILE A 72 8.04 -19.10 -7.95
N PRO A 73 9.20 -18.49 -8.27
CA PRO A 73 10.27 -18.28 -7.31
C PRO A 73 9.79 -17.51 -6.07
N LEU A 74 10.55 -17.63 -4.97
CA LEU A 74 10.29 -16.86 -3.76
C LEU A 74 10.23 -15.39 -4.12
N TRP A 75 9.03 -14.83 -4.01
CA TRP A 75 8.73 -13.47 -4.38
C TRP A 75 8.83 -12.60 -3.14
N LYS A 76 9.55 -11.49 -3.23
CA LYS A 76 9.56 -10.46 -2.19
C LYS A 76 8.35 -9.54 -2.40
N PRO A 77 7.39 -9.52 -1.48
CA PRO A 77 6.27 -8.61 -1.57
C PRO A 77 6.75 -7.17 -1.61
N SER A 78 6.11 -6.33 -2.41
CA SER A 78 6.29 -4.87 -2.31
C SER A 78 5.63 -4.30 -1.05
N PHE A 79 4.73 -5.07 -0.43
CA PHE A 79 4.02 -4.74 0.80
C PHE A 79 3.98 -5.96 1.72
N VAL A 80 4.48 -5.82 2.95
CA VAL A 80 4.40 -6.85 3.98
C VAL A 80 3.41 -6.39 5.06
N PRO A 81 2.24 -7.03 5.19
CA PRO A 81 1.29 -6.71 6.25
C PRO A 81 1.93 -6.80 7.65
N PRO A 82 1.65 -5.88 8.58
CA PRO A 82 2.24 -5.86 9.93
C PRO A 82 2.01 -7.14 10.75
N HIS A 83 0.98 -7.93 10.41
CA HIS A 83 0.58 -9.13 11.15
C HIS A 83 1.21 -10.43 10.64
N LEU A 84 2.17 -10.38 9.72
CA LEU A 84 2.84 -11.56 9.14
C LEU A 84 4.23 -11.85 9.73
N HIS A 85 4.55 -11.26 10.89
CA HIS A 85 5.75 -11.60 11.67
C HIS A 85 5.64 -12.95 12.38
#